data_AF-A0ABD3RVJ3-F1
#
_entry.id   AF-A0ABD3RVJ3-F1
#
_cell.length_a   1.000
_cell.length_b   1.000
_cell.length_c   1.000
_cell.angle_alpha   90.00
_cell.angle_beta   90.00
_cell.angle_gamma   90.00
#
_symmetry.space_group_name_H-M   'P 1'
#
loop_
_entity.id
_entity.type
_entity.pdbx_description
1 polymer ?
#
loop_
_entity_poly.entity_id
_entity_poly.type
_entity_poly.pdbx_seq_one_letter_code
_entity_poly.pdbx_strand_id
1 'polypeptide(L)'
;MAPPPFKRRRGAPKSSTGGLITTMIALLVGAGFVFLLAIVLLASRLGEVEEGGSTTTTTTTIMEVPGDTTTIMEVPGDLGSKMIGRGDGDGNGDRGGKLRPPSRLSFPHLPPHLMAEEMYGDGIISDLLDGTDPTIAGLVATMQRFLSKLRLFLVASRDAPTPEIVIRGYFDLVDEYLKPLESTYRNKRVFPMREDDSIFMSLGAYRDHLLGETLRQAYGNAHDPDLLFVGAVVQNCFGIETTCRTGVEVKGMDANGNPITKVSDRPPDVNGIEEFCTDPNFSRHCVDGRIRVLYVNETESNGPTTARYLASRLWGGETHYMQSDSHLRFAPDWDRKYKEELRLAKSYPKAVLSTYPTGFKDGDPPYMGGTMSPRLCTCEFSEGGGRHKMLRINTGHDCKGEQDVPTQIAYIAAGFFFVRSEFLVDVPFDPYLPWVFMGEEIALSLRAWTHGWDVYAPRKDWIAHQYRPGKLGLPKFWENTARVFGGRGGFDNELQRVAIERIKHMVGYEGSDMDSLEKLGCDFLLKDLEHYGPGKVRTVRAFLEHTKIDMKTEKCGWIDWCNDCTLP
;
A
#
# COMPACT_ATOMS: atom_id res chain seq x y z
N MET A 1 3.79 -2.46 -8.14
CA MET A 1 3.65 -3.36 -9.30
C MET A 1 5.01 -3.98 -9.53
N ALA A 2 5.28 -5.14 -8.91
CA ALA A 2 6.45 -5.92 -9.29
C ALA A 2 6.26 -6.38 -10.75
N PRO A 3 7.28 -6.26 -11.62
CA PRO A 3 7.19 -6.80 -12.97
C PRO A 3 7.09 -8.34 -12.91
N PRO A 4 6.40 -9.00 -13.85
CA PRO A 4 6.40 -10.45 -13.92
C PRO A 4 7.81 -10.96 -14.26
N PRO A 5 8.21 -12.15 -13.79
CA PRO A 5 9.56 -12.69 -14.03
C PRO A 5 9.81 -12.91 -15.52
N PHE A 6 10.88 -12.31 -16.03
CA PHE A 6 11.38 -12.50 -17.39
C PHE A 6 11.93 -13.92 -17.55
N LYS A 7 11.16 -14.84 -18.16
CA LYS A 7 11.71 -16.11 -18.65
C LYS A 7 12.57 -15.84 -19.89
N ARG A 8 13.90 -15.89 -19.76
CA ARG A 8 14.82 -15.93 -20.90
C ARG A 8 14.54 -17.20 -21.74
N ARG A 9 14.06 -17.01 -22.97
CA ARG A 9 14.04 -18.07 -24.00
C ARG A 9 15.48 -18.40 -24.38
N ARG A 10 15.90 -19.65 -24.17
CA ARG A 10 17.15 -20.20 -24.73
C ARG A 10 16.96 -20.37 -26.24
N GLY A 11 17.70 -19.60 -27.03
CA GLY A 11 17.85 -19.84 -28.47
C GLY A 11 19.03 -20.78 -28.71
N ALA A 12 18.81 -21.86 -29.45
CA ALA A 12 19.85 -22.59 -30.16
C ALA A 12 19.43 -22.72 -31.64
N PRO A 13 20.36 -22.68 -32.60
CA PRO A 13 20.08 -22.34 -33.99
C PRO A 13 19.86 -23.57 -34.88
N LYS A 14 19.11 -23.40 -35.97
CA LYS A 14 19.20 -24.11 -37.28
C LYS A 14 18.07 -23.61 -38.18
N SER A 15 18.37 -22.84 -39.22
CA SER A 15 18.75 -23.25 -40.59
C SER A 15 17.55 -23.40 -41.53
N SER A 16 17.69 -22.71 -42.65
CA SER A 16 16.78 -22.50 -43.78
C SER A 16 16.19 -23.74 -44.45
N THR A 17 14.92 -23.61 -44.88
CA THR A 17 14.25 -23.97 -46.16
C THR A 17 12.74 -23.83 -45.87
N GLY A 18 11.83 -23.29 -46.67
CA GLY A 18 11.77 -22.97 -48.09
C GLY A 18 10.37 -23.40 -48.58
N GLY A 19 9.49 -22.43 -48.90
CA GLY A 19 8.46 -22.57 -49.94
C GLY A 19 7.08 -23.18 -49.63
N LEU A 20 6.05 -22.34 -49.91
CA LEU A 20 4.96 -22.60 -50.88
C LEU A 20 3.84 -23.63 -50.57
N ILE A 21 2.59 -23.14 -50.39
CA ILE A 21 1.45 -23.27 -51.35
C ILE A 21 0.08 -23.02 -50.69
N THR A 22 -0.64 -22.09 -51.30
CA THR A 22 -2.07 -21.73 -51.22
C THR A 22 -2.96 -22.82 -51.85
N THR A 23 -4.22 -23.01 -51.41
CA THR A 23 -5.47 -23.10 -52.24
C THR A 23 -6.63 -23.87 -51.56
N MET A 24 -7.67 -23.11 -51.23
CA MET A 24 -9.14 -23.29 -51.41
C MET A 24 -9.86 -24.67 -51.57
N ILE A 25 -10.94 -24.82 -50.76
CA ILE A 25 -12.39 -25.04 -51.09
C ILE A 25 -12.97 -26.45 -51.39
N ALA A 26 -14.03 -26.75 -50.59
CA ALA A 26 -15.24 -27.59 -50.76
C ALA A 26 -15.09 -29.14 -50.78
N LEU A 27 -15.95 -29.95 -50.12
CA LEU A 27 -17.43 -30.04 -50.19
C LEU A 27 -18.02 -30.99 -49.10
N LEU A 28 -19.35 -30.87 -48.87
CA LEU A 28 -20.34 -31.76 -48.17
C LEU A 28 -20.62 -31.45 -46.67
N VAL A 29 -21.70 -30.77 -46.24
CA VAL A 29 -23.20 -30.94 -46.34
C VAL A 29 -23.77 -32.02 -45.42
N GLY A 30 -24.64 -31.63 -44.46
CA GLY A 30 -25.74 -32.49 -43.97
C GLY A 30 -26.23 -32.33 -42.52
N ALA A 31 -27.33 -31.58 -42.33
CA ALA A 31 -28.38 -31.64 -41.27
C ALA A 31 -28.04 -31.28 -39.81
N GLY A 32 -28.87 -30.55 -39.04
CA GLY A 32 -30.20 -30.00 -39.28
C GLY A 32 -30.72 -29.29 -38.01
N PHE A 33 -31.11 -28.03 -38.21
CA PHE A 33 -31.88 -27.14 -37.34
C PHE A 33 -33.34 -27.62 -37.21
N VAL A 34 -34.03 -27.37 -36.08
CA VAL A 34 -35.50 -27.30 -35.82
C VAL A 34 -35.71 -27.51 -34.30
N PHE A 35 -36.47 -26.76 -33.49
CA PHE A 35 -37.45 -25.69 -33.67
C PHE A 35 -37.66 -25.00 -32.30
N LEU A 36 -37.78 -23.68 -32.29
CA LEU A 36 -38.41 -22.88 -31.25
C LEU A 36 -39.57 -22.13 -31.93
N LEU A 37 -40.68 -21.92 -31.21
CA LEU A 37 -41.89 -21.14 -31.57
C LEU A 37 -43.05 -21.84 -32.33
N ALA A 38 -44.08 -22.23 -31.56
CA ALA A 38 -45.52 -22.01 -31.84
C ALA A 38 -46.25 -22.24 -30.50
N ILE A 39 -46.54 -21.20 -29.70
CA ILE A 39 -47.75 -20.35 -29.72
C ILE A 39 -49.05 -21.13 -29.48
N VAL A 40 -49.63 -20.88 -28.29
CA VAL A 40 -51.05 -20.68 -27.98
C VAL A 40 -52.00 -21.80 -28.41
N LEU A 41 -52.45 -22.59 -27.44
CA LEU A 41 -53.83 -23.04 -27.22
C LEU A 41 -53.83 -24.12 -26.12
N LEU A 42 -54.09 -23.74 -24.86
CA LEU A 42 -55.03 -24.42 -23.96
C LEU A 42 -55.00 -23.72 -22.59
N ALA A 43 -55.85 -22.72 -22.44
CA ALA A 43 -56.43 -22.40 -21.16
C ALA A 43 -57.73 -23.21 -21.04
N SER A 44 -57.92 -23.95 -19.94
CA SER A 44 -59.21 -24.13 -19.26
C SER A 44 -59.12 -25.17 -18.14
N ARG A 45 -59.65 -24.75 -16.97
CA ARG A 45 -60.05 -25.54 -15.78
C ARG A 45 -58.93 -25.94 -14.82
N LEU A 46 -58.98 -25.75 -13.50
CA LEU A 46 -59.88 -25.22 -12.44
C LEU A 46 -58.93 -25.13 -11.21
N GLY A 47 -59.03 -24.31 -10.18
CA GLY A 47 -60.04 -23.38 -9.68
C GLY A 47 -59.44 -22.56 -8.51
N GLU A 48 -60.20 -21.56 -8.08
CA GLU A 48 -59.90 -20.44 -7.17
C GLU A 48 -59.99 -20.78 -5.66
N VAL A 49 -59.86 -19.71 -4.85
CA VAL A 49 -60.32 -19.45 -3.46
C VAL A 49 -59.15 -19.39 -2.45
N GLU A 50 -58.88 -18.34 -1.65
CA GLU A 50 -59.56 -17.07 -1.29
C GLU A 50 -58.55 -16.05 -0.69
N GLU A 51 -58.94 -14.77 -0.68
CA GLU A 51 -58.26 -13.64 -0.04
C GLU A 51 -58.42 -13.62 1.50
N GLY A 52 -57.48 -12.96 2.18
CA GLY A 52 -57.63 -12.55 3.58
C GLY A 52 -56.58 -11.51 3.98
N GLY A 53 -56.92 -10.23 3.88
CA GLY A 53 -56.09 -9.12 4.36
C GLY A 53 -56.16 -8.94 5.88
N SER A 54 -55.09 -8.40 6.47
CA SER A 54 -55.16 -7.65 7.72
C SER A 54 -53.96 -6.72 7.83
N THR A 55 -54.26 -5.43 7.86
CA THR A 55 -53.40 -4.32 8.24
C THR A 55 -53.12 -4.35 9.75
N THR A 56 -51.87 -4.10 10.14
CA THR A 56 -51.57 -3.59 11.49
C THR A 56 -50.42 -2.59 11.43
N THR A 57 -50.81 -1.35 11.67
CA THR A 57 -50.02 -0.16 11.95
C THR A 57 -49.13 -0.38 13.17
N THR A 58 -47.84 -0.02 13.10
CA THR A 58 -47.01 0.15 14.30
C THR A 58 -46.47 1.58 14.34
N THR A 59 -46.84 2.25 15.41
CA THR A 59 -46.56 3.63 15.80
C THR A 59 -45.07 3.83 16.07
N THR A 60 -44.43 4.79 15.40
CA THR A 60 -43.12 5.33 15.80
C THR A 60 -43.32 6.65 16.51
N THR A 61 -43.08 6.65 17.82
CA THR A 61 -43.09 7.82 18.69
C THR A 61 -41.92 8.74 18.35
N ILE A 62 -42.23 9.97 17.99
CA ILE A 62 -41.30 11.09 17.80
C ILE A 62 -41.03 11.68 19.19
N MET A 63 -39.74 11.84 19.54
CA MET A 63 -39.31 12.62 20.70
C MET A 63 -38.57 13.86 20.18
N GLU A 64 -39.23 15.01 20.24
CA GLU A 64 -38.64 16.35 20.14
C GLU A 64 -38.27 16.84 21.54
N VAL A 65 -37.08 17.43 21.72
CA VAL A 65 -36.82 18.60 22.60
C VAL A 65 -35.48 19.27 22.18
N PRO A 66 -35.15 20.53 22.56
CA PRO A 66 -35.21 21.71 21.70
C PRO A 66 -33.84 22.42 21.49
N GLY A 67 -33.80 23.41 20.59
CA GLY A 67 -32.63 24.28 20.38
C GLY A 67 -32.36 25.26 21.54
N ASP A 68 -31.14 25.81 21.60
CA ASP A 68 -30.91 27.23 21.31
C ASP A 68 -29.42 27.65 21.32
N THR A 69 -29.15 28.73 20.59
CA THR A 69 -28.02 29.69 20.69
C THR A 69 -26.59 29.31 20.29
N THR A 70 -26.29 29.55 19.02
CA THR A 70 -24.95 29.83 18.47
C THR A 70 -24.44 31.19 18.97
N THR A 71 -23.35 31.21 19.73
CA THR A 71 -22.55 32.44 19.94
C THR A 71 -21.33 32.36 19.04
N ILE A 72 -21.28 33.26 18.06
CA ILE A 72 -20.18 33.42 17.10
C ILE A 72 -19.04 34.14 17.84
N MET A 73 -17.90 33.47 18.01
CA MET A 73 -16.66 34.10 18.48
C MET A 73 -15.78 34.40 17.27
N GLU A 74 -15.60 35.69 16.99
CA GLU A 74 -14.71 36.23 15.96
C GLU A 74 -13.25 35.83 16.25
N VAL A 75 -12.54 35.38 15.21
CA VAL A 75 -11.07 35.25 15.22
C VAL A 75 -10.52 36.36 14.30
N PRO A 76 -9.57 37.21 14.75
CA PRO A 76 -9.07 38.33 13.95
C PRO A 76 -8.21 37.84 12.79
N GLY A 77 -8.45 38.42 11.62
CA GLY A 77 -7.57 38.29 10.46
C GLY A 77 -6.42 39.28 10.52
N ASP A 78 -5.22 38.84 10.12
CA ASP A 78 -4.27 39.68 9.38
C ASP A 78 -3.20 38.79 8.74
N LEU A 79 -3.12 38.79 7.41
CA LEU A 79 -1.90 38.51 6.65
C LEU A 79 -2.09 39.19 5.29
N GLY A 80 -1.69 40.47 5.26
CA GLY A 80 -1.89 41.41 4.18
C GLY A 80 -1.33 40.97 2.82
N SER A 81 -2.16 41.16 1.79
CA SER A 81 -1.75 41.21 0.39
C SER A 81 -1.36 42.64 0.02
N LYS A 82 -0.15 42.84 -0.51
CA LYS A 82 0.24 44.08 -1.20
C LYS A 82 0.08 43.92 -2.70
N MET A 83 -0.68 44.88 -3.26
CA MET A 83 -0.97 45.09 -4.68
C MET A 83 0.27 45.27 -5.55
N ILE A 84 0.18 44.82 -6.81
CA ILE A 84 0.56 45.62 -7.98
C ILE A 84 -0.52 45.40 -9.06
N GLY A 85 -1.13 46.48 -9.54
CA GLY A 85 -2.09 46.47 -10.64
C GLY A 85 -1.54 47.11 -11.91
N ARG A 86 -2.09 46.71 -13.06
CA ARG A 86 -2.63 47.56 -14.15
C ARG A 86 -2.86 46.77 -15.45
N GLY A 87 -3.99 47.05 -16.12
CA GLY A 87 -4.11 47.01 -17.58
C GLY A 87 -5.40 46.40 -18.13
N ASP A 88 -6.42 47.22 -18.37
CA ASP A 88 -7.62 46.91 -19.15
C ASP A 88 -7.34 46.84 -20.67
N GLY A 89 -8.17 46.08 -21.40
CA GLY A 89 -8.23 46.11 -22.88
C GLY A 89 -9.21 45.08 -23.48
N ASP A 90 -10.32 45.58 -24.02
CA ASP A 90 -11.45 44.90 -24.69
C ASP A 90 -11.12 44.08 -25.96
N GLY A 91 -11.99 43.11 -26.30
CA GLY A 91 -12.41 42.88 -27.69
C GLY A 91 -12.34 41.47 -28.32
N ASN A 92 -13.47 40.74 -28.24
CA ASN A 92 -14.15 39.95 -29.32
C ASN A 92 -13.48 38.74 -30.03
N GLY A 93 -14.26 37.63 -30.18
CA GLY A 93 -14.15 36.74 -31.35
C GLY A 93 -13.87 35.22 -31.15
N ASP A 94 -14.94 34.46 -30.87
CA ASP A 94 -15.32 33.10 -31.31
C ASP A 94 -14.31 32.01 -31.79
N ARG A 95 -14.66 30.77 -31.41
CA ARG A 95 -14.23 29.41 -31.88
C ARG A 95 -12.87 28.85 -31.46
N GLY A 96 -12.93 28.11 -30.36
CA GLY A 96 -12.04 26.97 -30.11
C GLY A 96 -12.56 26.22 -28.91
N GLY A 97 -13.17 25.06 -29.12
CA GLY A 97 -13.58 24.16 -28.05
C GLY A 97 -12.36 23.72 -27.24
N LYS A 98 -11.99 24.51 -26.23
CA LYS A 98 -11.06 24.07 -25.18
C LYS A 98 -11.76 22.95 -24.44
N LEU A 99 -11.26 21.73 -24.59
CA LEU A 99 -11.50 20.69 -23.59
C LEU A 99 -11.27 21.35 -22.23
N ARG A 100 -12.32 21.41 -21.40
CA ARG A 100 -12.15 21.79 -20.00
C ARG A 100 -11.07 20.87 -19.44
N PRO A 101 -10.03 21.40 -18.76
CA PRO A 101 -9.12 20.54 -18.02
C PRO A 101 -9.97 19.64 -17.10
N PRO A 102 -9.59 18.37 -16.88
CA PRO A 102 -10.36 17.49 -15.99
C PRO A 102 -10.57 18.24 -14.68
N SER A 103 -11.84 18.34 -14.25
CA SER A 103 -12.20 19.04 -13.02
C SER A 103 -11.29 18.54 -11.90
N ARG A 104 -10.54 19.48 -11.29
CA ARG A 104 -9.69 19.21 -10.13
C ARG A 104 -10.59 18.60 -9.04
N LEU A 105 -10.10 17.55 -8.39
CA LEU A 105 -10.88 16.77 -7.44
C LEU A 105 -11.34 17.66 -6.26
N SER A 106 -12.61 17.58 -5.87
CA SER A 106 -13.06 18.14 -4.59
C SER A 106 -12.54 17.26 -3.46
N PHE A 107 -12.00 17.86 -2.39
CA PHE A 107 -11.74 17.10 -1.16
C PHE A 107 -13.08 16.88 -0.46
N PRO A 108 -13.60 15.65 -0.38
CA PRO A 108 -14.89 15.39 0.25
C PRO A 108 -14.78 15.62 1.76
N HIS A 109 -15.85 16.08 2.43
CA HIS A 109 -15.89 16.08 3.90
C HIS A 109 -15.51 14.69 4.41
N LEU A 110 -14.71 14.63 5.49
CA LEU A 110 -14.44 13.36 6.15
C LEU A 110 -15.80 12.64 6.37
N PRO A 111 -15.86 11.31 6.20
CA PRO A 111 -17.01 10.57 6.71
C PRO A 111 -17.15 10.91 8.19
N PRO A 112 -18.33 10.78 8.79
CA PRO A 112 -18.48 10.87 10.24
C PRO A 112 -17.86 9.63 10.90
N HIS A 113 -16.56 9.40 10.70
CA HIS A 113 -15.77 8.64 11.66
C HIS A 113 -15.51 9.64 12.77
N LEU A 114 -16.21 9.47 13.90
CA LEU A 114 -15.91 10.20 15.12
C LEU A 114 -14.40 10.12 15.34
N MET A 115 -13.77 11.28 15.43
CA MET A 115 -12.34 11.32 15.73
C MET A 115 -12.16 10.69 17.11
N ALA A 116 -11.12 9.87 17.30
CA ALA A 116 -10.84 9.29 18.61
C ALA A 116 -10.65 10.41 19.66
N GLU A 117 -10.10 11.55 19.25
CA GLU A 117 -10.06 12.79 20.03
C GLU A 117 -11.46 13.31 20.40
N GLU A 118 -12.43 13.29 19.48
CA GLU A 118 -13.82 13.68 19.77
C GLU A 118 -14.51 12.68 20.72
N MET A 119 -14.16 11.39 20.65
CA MET A 119 -14.75 10.35 21.51
C MET A 119 -14.16 10.31 22.92
N TYR A 120 -12.85 10.46 23.05
CA TYR A 120 -12.10 10.23 24.28
C TYR A 120 -11.49 11.51 24.88
N GLY A 121 -11.57 12.64 24.16
CA GLY A 121 -10.99 13.93 24.55
C GLY A 121 -9.49 14.02 24.29
N ASP A 122 -8.95 15.25 24.33
CA ASP A 122 -7.52 15.54 24.11
C ASP A 122 -6.57 14.89 25.12
N GLY A 123 -7.07 14.57 26.33
CA GLY A 123 -6.27 13.97 27.40
C GLY A 123 -5.57 12.68 26.97
N ILE A 124 -6.23 11.85 26.13
CA ILE A 124 -5.66 10.59 25.64
C ILE A 124 -4.44 10.79 24.75
N ILE A 125 -4.33 11.95 24.08
CA ILE A 125 -3.16 12.35 23.31
C ILE A 125 -2.08 12.82 24.27
N SER A 126 -2.40 13.68 25.24
CA SER A 126 -1.45 14.14 26.25
C SER A 126 -0.83 12.98 27.03
N ASP A 127 -1.64 12.03 27.51
CA ASP A 127 -1.17 10.86 28.26
C ASP A 127 -0.23 9.98 27.43
N LEU A 128 -0.55 9.80 26.14
CA LEU A 128 0.32 9.10 25.20
C LEU A 128 1.65 9.84 24.99
N LEU A 129 1.61 11.15 24.75
CA LEU A 129 2.79 11.95 24.44
C LEU A 129 3.69 12.16 25.66
N ASP A 130 3.13 12.18 26.88
CA ASP A 130 3.91 12.25 28.12
C ASP A 130 4.39 10.87 28.59
N GLY A 131 3.84 9.79 28.01
CA GLY A 131 4.21 8.42 28.33
C GLY A 131 3.64 7.91 29.65
N THR A 132 2.55 8.51 30.13
CA THR A 132 1.92 8.20 31.42
C THR A 132 0.94 7.02 31.29
N ASP A 133 0.06 7.05 30.28
CA ASP A 133 -0.95 6.02 30.02
C ASP A 133 -1.18 5.84 28.50
N PRO A 134 -0.23 5.21 27.78
CA PRO A 134 -0.38 4.99 26.35
C PRO A 134 -1.54 4.04 26.05
N THR A 135 -2.37 4.42 25.09
CA THR A 135 -3.46 3.58 24.58
C THR A 135 -3.46 3.54 23.05
N ILE A 136 -4.07 2.49 22.47
CA ILE A 136 -4.29 2.41 21.02
C ILE A 136 -5.16 3.59 20.53
N ALA A 137 -6.14 4.00 21.33
CA ALA A 137 -6.99 5.14 20.99
C ALA A 137 -6.19 6.46 20.98
N GLY A 138 -5.23 6.65 21.88
CA GLY A 138 -4.31 7.80 21.84
C GLY A 138 -3.44 7.82 20.58
N LEU A 139 -2.96 6.65 20.14
CA LEU A 139 -2.16 6.52 18.91
C LEU A 139 -3.00 6.89 17.69
N VAL A 140 -4.23 6.36 17.62
CA VAL A 140 -5.20 6.69 16.56
C VAL A 140 -5.54 8.18 16.58
N ALA A 141 -5.83 8.76 17.75
CA ALA A 141 -6.16 10.18 17.89
C ALA A 141 -5.02 11.09 17.41
N THR A 142 -3.78 10.77 17.79
CA THR A 142 -2.58 11.50 17.33
C THR A 142 -2.42 11.43 15.82
N MET A 143 -2.57 10.24 15.23
CA MET A 143 -2.49 10.07 13.76
C MET A 143 -3.65 10.75 13.03
N GLN A 144 -4.86 10.72 13.57
CA GLN A 144 -6.02 11.43 13.01
C GLN A 144 -5.83 12.95 13.05
N ARG A 145 -5.23 13.49 14.12
CA ARG A 145 -4.86 14.90 14.22
C ARG A 145 -3.84 15.29 13.14
N PHE A 146 -2.79 14.49 12.95
CA PHE A 146 -1.86 14.65 11.84
C PHE A 146 -2.57 14.64 10.47
N LEU A 147 -3.42 13.64 10.19
CA LEU A 147 -4.14 13.52 8.92
C LEU A 147 -5.07 14.71 8.66
N SER A 148 -5.73 15.24 9.70
CA SER A 148 -6.59 16.42 9.59
C SER A 148 -5.81 17.66 9.17
N LYS A 149 -4.60 17.83 9.70
CA LYS A 149 -3.71 18.95 9.37
C LYS A 149 -3.05 18.77 8.00
N LEU A 150 -2.64 17.54 7.70
CA LEU A 150 -2.17 17.14 6.38
C LEU A 150 -3.20 17.47 5.30
N ARG A 151 -4.48 17.16 5.51
CA ARG A 151 -5.54 17.50 4.56
C ARG A 151 -5.58 19.00 4.26
N LEU A 152 -5.60 19.86 5.30
CA LEU A 152 -5.63 21.31 5.13
C LEU A 152 -4.39 21.80 4.37
N PHE A 153 -3.23 21.25 4.69
CA PHE A 153 -1.98 21.51 3.98
C PHE A 153 -2.05 21.10 2.51
N LEU A 154 -2.49 19.88 2.20
CA LEU A 154 -2.61 19.39 0.83
C LEU A 154 -3.58 20.25 0.00
N VAL A 155 -4.62 20.82 0.61
CA VAL A 155 -5.52 21.79 -0.02
C VAL A 155 -4.78 23.10 -0.34
N ALA A 156 -4.08 23.65 0.64
CA ALA A 156 -3.36 24.92 0.50
C ALA A 156 -2.18 24.82 -0.47
N SER A 157 -1.55 23.64 -0.58
CA SER A 157 -0.34 23.41 -1.37
C SER A 157 -0.60 22.84 -2.77
N ARG A 158 -1.86 22.78 -3.23
CA ARG A 158 -2.22 22.28 -4.58
C ARG A 158 -1.49 22.99 -5.71
N ASP A 159 -1.32 24.30 -5.57
CA ASP A 159 -0.67 25.17 -6.56
C ASP A 159 0.73 25.59 -6.08
N ALA A 160 1.37 24.78 -5.23
CA ALA A 160 2.74 25.03 -4.79
C ALA A 160 3.70 25.16 -5.99
N PRO A 161 4.57 26.18 -6.03
CA PRO A 161 5.45 26.42 -7.18
C PRO A 161 6.45 25.29 -7.47
N THR A 162 6.88 24.56 -6.44
CA THR A 162 7.85 23.46 -6.58
C THR A 162 7.49 22.29 -5.65
N PRO A 163 7.88 21.05 -6.00
CA PRO A 163 7.65 19.89 -5.14
C PRO A 163 8.40 19.98 -3.80
N GLU A 164 9.54 20.66 -3.74
CA GLU A 164 10.33 20.83 -2.51
C GLU A 164 9.56 21.61 -1.43
N ILE A 165 8.71 22.58 -1.82
CA ILE A 165 7.81 23.29 -0.89
C ILE A 165 6.81 22.30 -0.27
N VAL A 166 6.25 21.40 -1.07
CA VAL A 166 5.29 20.39 -0.60
C VAL A 166 5.97 19.38 0.33
N ILE A 167 7.16 18.87 -0.03
CA ILE A 167 7.89 17.93 0.83
C ILE A 167 8.30 18.61 2.15
N ARG A 168 8.77 19.85 2.12
CA ARG A 168 9.15 20.59 3.33
C ARG A 168 7.94 20.81 4.25
N GLY A 169 6.81 21.27 3.71
CA GLY A 169 5.60 21.45 4.52
C GLY A 169 5.05 20.13 5.07
N TYR A 170 5.20 19.01 4.36
CA TYR A 170 4.91 17.69 4.92
C TYR A 170 5.85 17.36 6.09
N PHE A 171 7.16 17.64 5.97
CA PHE A 171 8.12 17.42 7.05
C PHE A 171 7.79 18.26 8.28
N ASP A 172 7.38 19.52 8.09
CA ASP A 172 6.97 20.41 9.18
C ASP A 172 5.76 19.83 9.94
N LEU A 173 4.79 19.23 9.23
CA LEU A 173 3.67 18.52 9.86
C LEU A 173 4.11 17.25 10.61
N VAL A 174 5.09 16.50 10.09
CA VAL A 174 5.66 15.34 10.79
C VAL A 174 6.31 15.81 12.09
N ASP A 175 7.12 16.88 12.06
CA ASP A 175 7.76 17.43 13.26
C ASP A 175 6.74 17.93 14.29
N GLU A 176 5.66 18.55 13.85
CA GLU A 176 4.67 19.13 14.76
C GLU A 176 3.77 18.06 15.39
N TYR A 177 3.29 17.08 14.60
CA TYR A 177 2.21 16.20 15.04
C TYR A 177 2.62 14.74 15.28
N LEU A 178 3.74 14.28 14.72
CA LEU A 178 4.19 12.87 14.85
C LEU A 178 5.48 12.74 15.65
N LYS A 179 6.43 13.68 15.48
CA LYS A 179 7.70 13.63 16.19
C LYS A 179 7.60 13.70 17.72
N PRO A 180 6.61 14.36 18.35
CA PRO A 180 6.44 14.26 19.80
C PRO A 180 6.25 12.81 20.24
N LEU A 181 5.37 12.06 19.57
CA LEU A 181 5.16 10.63 19.79
C LEU A 181 6.47 9.84 19.59
N GLU A 182 7.13 10.05 18.46
CA GLU A 182 8.39 9.33 18.14
C GLU A 182 9.50 9.63 19.15
N SER A 183 9.54 10.85 19.68
CA SER A 183 10.56 11.26 20.65
C SER A 183 10.29 10.65 22.02
N THR A 184 9.02 10.61 22.45
CA THR A 184 8.62 9.99 23.72
C THR A 184 8.98 8.52 23.78
N TYR A 185 8.81 7.77 22.68
CA TYR A 185 9.08 6.34 22.62
C TYR A 185 10.36 5.97 21.88
N ARG A 186 11.27 6.92 21.68
CA ARG A 186 12.53 6.65 21.00
C ARG A 186 13.32 5.54 21.72
N ASN A 187 13.72 4.52 20.97
CA ASN A 187 14.46 3.35 21.46
C ASN A 187 13.74 2.54 22.56
N LYS A 188 12.44 2.75 22.77
CA LYS A 188 11.61 1.93 23.65
C LYS A 188 10.28 1.61 22.97
N ARG A 189 9.51 0.71 23.57
CA ARG A 189 8.24 0.27 23.02
C ARG A 189 7.12 1.11 23.63
N VAL A 190 6.07 1.42 22.85
CA VAL A 190 4.85 2.08 23.37
C VAL A 190 4.15 1.15 24.37
N PHE A 191 3.99 -0.11 23.97
CA PHE A 191 3.44 -1.16 24.80
C PHE A 191 4.50 -2.20 25.16
N PRO A 192 4.42 -2.82 26.35
CA PRO A 192 5.27 -3.96 26.65
C PRO A 192 5.03 -5.08 25.62
N MET A 193 6.09 -5.78 25.27
CA MET A 193 5.96 -6.91 24.36
C MET A 193 5.31 -8.09 25.07
N ARG A 194 4.35 -8.68 24.39
CA ARG A 194 3.70 -9.92 24.77
C ARG A 194 4.63 -11.08 24.43
N GLU A 195 4.61 -12.11 25.26
CA GLU A 195 5.32 -13.38 25.03
C GLU A 195 4.29 -14.52 24.95
N ASP A 196 3.28 -14.31 24.12
CA ASP A 196 2.12 -15.20 23.93
C ASP A 196 2.00 -15.74 22.49
N ASP A 197 3.04 -15.52 21.68
CA ASP A 197 3.12 -15.96 20.30
C ASP A 197 2.12 -15.29 19.34
N SER A 198 1.52 -14.17 19.76
CA SER A 198 0.63 -13.34 18.96
C SER A 198 1.30 -12.74 17.72
N ILE A 199 0.50 -12.51 16.69
CA ILE A 199 0.93 -11.89 15.43
C ILE A 199 0.16 -10.59 15.26
N PHE A 200 0.87 -9.51 14.95
CA PHE A 200 0.30 -8.27 14.44
C PHE A 200 0.55 -8.17 12.94
N MET A 201 -0.52 -8.26 12.16
CA MET A 201 -0.51 -8.10 10.70
C MET A 201 -0.81 -6.65 10.33
N SER A 202 0.18 -5.98 9.74
CA SER A 202 0.17 -4.56 9.37
C SER A 202 -0.11 -4.40 7.88
N LEU A 203 -1.20 -3.68 7.56
CA LEU A 203 -1.75 -3.57 6.20
C LEU A 203 -1.92 -2.11 5.77
N GLY A 204 -1.35 -1.77 4.62
CA GLY A 204 -1.75 -0.60 3.84
C GLY A 204 -2.77 -1.01 2.77
N ALA A 205 -3.99 -0.47 2.84
CA ALA A 205 -5.08 -0.84 1.92
C ALA A 205 -5.56 0.37 1.12
N TYR A 206 -4.91 0.63 -0.02
CA TYR A 206 -5.33 1.69 -0.94
C TYR A 206 -6.37 1.18 -1.93
N ARG A 207 -7.62 1.64 -1.77
CA ARG A 207 -8.75 1.33 -2.66
C ARG A 207 -8.81 -0.17 -2.96
N ASP A 208 -8.68 -0.98 -1.90
CA ASP A 208 -8.43 -2.41 -2.00
C ASP A 208 -9.71 -3.24 -1.82
N HIS A 209 -10.27 -3.67 -2.96
CA HIS A 209 -11.48 -4.51 -2.98
C HIS A 209 -11.29 -5.93 -2.41
N LEU A 210 -10.05 -6.39 -2.18
CA LEU A 210 -9.79 -7.73 -1.61
C LEU A 210 -9.49 -7.69 -0.12
N LEU A 211 -9.53 -6.52 0.53
CA LEU A 211 -9.21 -6.43 1.96
C LEU A 211 -10.13 -7.33 2.81
N GLY A 212 -11.45 -7.29 2.59
CA GLY A 212 -12.40 -8.11 3.36
C GLY A 212 -12.14 -9.60 3.21
N GLU A 213 -11.91 -10.05 1.97
CA GLU A 213 -11.60 -11.45 1.69
C GLU A 213 -10.22 -11.89 2.24
N THR A 214 -9.23 -10.99 2.17
CA THR A 214 -7.91 -11.19 2.77
C THR A 214 -8.03 -11.45 4.27
N LEU A 215 -8.87 -10.67 4.98
CA LEU A 215 -9.11 -10.86 6.41
C LEU A 215 -9.88 -12.15 6.72
N ARG A 216 -10.93 -12.44 5.96
CA ARG A 216 -11.69 -13.71 6.10
C ARG A 216 -10.77 -14.92 5.97
N GLN A 217 -9.86 -14.91 4.99
CA GLN A 217 -8.89 -16.00 4.83
C GLN A 217 -7.80 -15.99 5.90
N ALA A 218 -7.28 -14.84 6.30
CA ALA A 218 -6.27 -14.75 7.36
C ALA A 218 -6.79 -15.38 8.67
N TYR A 219 -8.00 -15.03 9.10
CA TYR A 219 -8.61 -15.60 10.30
C TYR A 219 -9.14 -17.02 10.09
N GLY A 220 -9.83 -17.28 8.97
CA GLY A 220 -10.45 -18.59 8.71
C GLY A 220 -9.45 -19.72 8.52
N ASN A 221 -8.23 -19.41 8.08
CA ASN A 221 -7.16 -20.38 7.87
C ASN A 221 -6.05 -20.31 8.93
N ALA A 222 -6.15 -19.44 9.94
CA ALA A 222 -5.19 -19.40 11.04
C ALA A 222 -5.38 -20.62 11.97
N HIS A 223 -4.28 -21.11 12.51
CA HIS A 223 -4.24 -22.10 13.57
C HIS A 223 -4.76 -21.50 14.89
N ASP A 224 -4.27 -20.30 15.23
CA ASP A 224 -4.64 -19.57 16.45
C ASP A 224 -5.27 -18.20 16.11
N PRO A 225 -6.51 -18.15 15.56
CA PRO A 225 -7.13 -16.90 15.12
C PRO A 225 -7.33 -15.89 16.27
N ASP A 226 -7.37 -16.36 17.52
CA ASP A 226 -7.52 -15.51 18.69
C ASP A 226 -6.22 -14.79 19.09
N LEU A 227 -5.08 -15.21 18.54
CA LEU A 227 -3.75 -14.59 18.68
C LEU A 227 -3.37 -13.71 17.49
N LEU A 228 -4.25 -13.58 16.49
CA LEU A 228 -4.06 -12.72 15.33
C LEU A 228 -4.70 -11.34 15.55
N PHE A 229 -3.87 -10.30 15.47
CA PHE A 229 -4.27 -8.90 15.47
C PHE A 229 -3.96 -8.29 14.12
N VAL A 230 -4.80 -7.36 13.67
CA VAL A 230 -4.63 -6.66 12.40
C VAL A 230 -4.67 -5.16 12.62
N GLY A 231 -3.66 -4.45 12.11
CA GLY A 231 -3.66 -3.00 11.95
C GLY A 231 -3.81 -2.64 10.48
N ALA A 232 -4.89 -1.96 10.12
CA ALA A 232 -5.18 -1.60 8.73
C ALA A 232 -5.30 -0.08 8.54
N VAL A 233 -4.54 0.46 7.59
CA VAL A 233 -4.72 1.83 7.08
C VAL A 233 -5.56 1.76 5.81
N VAL A 234 -6.86 2.01 5.95
CA VAL A 234 -7.83 1.92 4.86
C VAL A 234 -7.93 3.26 4.17
N GLN A 235 -7.40 3.34 2.96
CA GLN A 235 -7.41 4.54 2.12
C GLN A 235 -8.48 4.40 1.06
N ASN A 236 -9.61 5.08 1.24
CA ASN A 236 -10.76 5.02 0.33
C ASN A 236 -11.36 6.40 0.09
N CYS A 237 -12.24 6.55 -0.90
CA CYS A 237 -13.00 7.80 -0.99
C CYS A 237 -14.16 7.74 -0.01
N PHE A 238 -14.02 8.47 1.06
CA PHE A 238 -15.03 8.60 2.08
C PHE A 238 -15.69 9.98 1.98
N GLY A 239 -17.00 10.06 2.26
CA GLY A 239 -17.78 11.30 2.27
C GLY A 239 -19.16 11.18 1.60
N ILE A 240 -20.07 12.10 1.94
CA ILE A 240 -21.40 12.23 1.32
C ILE A 240 -21.21 12.81 -0.11
N GLU A 241 -21.88 12.25 -1.11
CA GLU A 241 -21.80 12.69 -2.53
C GLU A 241 -20.37 12.66 -3.14
N THR A 242 -19.51 11.75 -2.67
CA THR A 242 -18.15 11.62 -3.20
C THR A 242 -18.09 10.73 -4.43
N THR A 243 -17.78 11.31 -5.59
CA THR A 243 -17.47 10.54 -6.81
C THR A 243 -16.00 10.15 -6.84
N CYS A 244 -15.71 8.86 -6.67
CA CYS A 244 -14.36 8.33 -6.90
C CYS A 244 -14.06 8.24 -8.39
N ARG A 245 -12.79 7.92 -8.69
CA ARG A 245 -12.37 7.53 -10.03
C ARG A 245 -11.72 6.16 -10.04
N THR A 246 -11.81 5.48 -11.18
CA THR A 246 -11.04 4.28 -11.49
C THR A 246 -9.54 4.61 -11.56
N GLY A 247 -8.70 3.57 -11.65
CA GLY A 247 -7.37 3.75 -12.21
C GLY A 247 -7.42 3.95 -13.72
N VAL A 248 -6.25 3.94 -14.35
CA VAL A 248 -6.11 3.96 -15.81
C VAL A 248 -6.63 2.64 -16.39
N GLU A 249 -7.80 2.69 -17.04
CA GLU A 249 -8.42 1.54 -17.70
C GLU A 249 -8.00 1.48 -19.17
N VAL A 250 -7.65 0.30 -19.69
CA VAL A 250 -7.45 0.09 -21.13
C VAL A 250 -8.82 -0.18 -21.78
N LYS A 251 -9.30 0.74 -22.62
CA LYS A 251 -10.59 0.65 -23.32
C LYS A 251 -10.49 0.10 -24.75
N GLY A 252 -9.27 -0.06 -25.28
CA GLY A 252 -9.02 -0.58 -26.61
C GLY A 252 -7.57 -0.39 -27.02
N MET A 253 -7.29 -0.60 -28.31
CA MET A 253 -6.00 -0.28 -28.93
C MET A 253 -6.23 0.77 -30.04
N ASP A 254 -5.29 1.69 -30.21
CA ASP A 254 -5.29 2.61 -31.34
C ASP A 254 -4.84 1.90 -32.63
N ALA A 255 -4.86 2.61 -33.75
CA ALA A 255 -4.46 2.08 -35.06
C ALA A 255 -2.99 1.61 -35.11
N ASN A 256 -2.15 2.03 -34.17
CA ASN A 256 -0.74 1.66 -34.05
C ASN A 256 -0.50 0.53 -33.04
N GLY A 257 -1.56 0.01 -32.41
CA GLY A 257 -1.49 -1.03 -31.38
C GLY A 257 -1.16 -0.52 -29.98
N ASN A 258 -1.21 0.79 -29.72
CA ASN A 258 -1.03 1.34 -28.38
C ASN A 258 -2.34 1.28 -27.58
N PRO A 259 -2.29 1.03 -26.26
CA PRO A 259 -3.49 1.04 -25.42
C PRO A 259 -4.19 2.42 -25.41
N ILE A 260 -5.47 2.45 -25.77
CA ILE A 260 -6.37 3.59 -25.51
C ILE A 260 -6.78 3.50 -24.06
N THR A 261 -6.45 4.52 -23.27
CA THR A 261 -6.73 4.52 -21.83
C THR A 261 -7.78 5.55 -21.43
N LYS A 262 -8.54 5.25 -20.38
CA LYS A 262 -9.55 6.14 -19.80
C LYS A 262 -9.55 6.03 -18.28
N VAL A 263 -9.76 7.16 -17.62
CA VAL A 263 -10.17 7.21 -16.21
C VAL A 263 -11.65 7.53 -16.18
N SER A 264 -12.43 6.74 -15.45
CA SER A 264 -13.88 6.87 -15.36
C SER A 264 -14.30 7.16 -13.92
N ASP A 265 -15.42 7.84 -13.74
CA ASP A 265 -16.04 7.96 -12.42
C ASP A 265 -16.55 6.59 -11.95
N ARG A 266 -16.43 6.33 -10.64
CA ARG A 266 -16.84 5.07 -10.00
C ARG A 266 -17.32 5.37 -8.56
N PRO A 267 -18.21 4.57 -7.97
CA PRO A 267 -18.44 4.63 -6.52
C PRO A 267 -17.16 4.31 -5.72
N PRO A 268 -17.15 4.64 -4.41
CA PRO A 268 -16.19 4.09 -3.45
C PRO A 268 -16.04 2.57 -3.58
N ASP A 269 -14.82 2.07 -3.36
CA ASP A 269 -14.65 0.63 -3.22
C ASP A 269 -15.29 0.17 -1.91
N VAL A 270 -15.68 -1.10 -1.84
CA VAL A 270 -16.29 -1.62 -0.62
C VAL A 270 -15.30 -1.53 0.54
N ASN A 271 -15.81 -1.14 1.71
CA ASN A 271 -15.01 -1.11 2.92
C ASN A 271 -14.78 -2.54 3.42
N GLY A 272 -13.60 -3.09 3.11
CA GLY A 272 -13.26 -4.48 3.48
C GLY A 272 -13.24 -4.74 4.98
N ILE A 273 -13.00 -3.73 5.82
CA ILE A 273 -13.12 -3.86 7.28
C ILE A 273 -14.58 -4.04 7.66
N GLU A 274 -15.47 -3.23 7.11
CA GLU A 274 -16.90 -3.30 7.39
C GLU A 274 -17.49 -4.63 6.92
N GLU A 275 -17.14 -5.11 5.72
CA GLU A 275 -17.53 -6.45 5.26
C GLU A 275 -17.09 -7.55 6.22
N PHE A 276 -15.86 -7.46 6.74
CA PHE A 276 -15.33 -8.46 7.67
C PHE A 276 -16.02 -8.38 9.04
N CYS A 277 -16.22 -7.17 9.58
CA CYS A 277 -16.81 -6.97 10.90
C CYS A 277 -18.32 -7.19 10.94
N THR A 278 -19.00 -7.16 9.79
CA THR A 278 -20.44 -7.46 9.69
C THR A 278 -20.72 -8.93 9.38
N ASP A 279 -19.71 -9.72 8.97
CA ASP A 279 -19.84 -11.16 8.78
C ASP A 279 -20.01 -11.86 10.14
N PRO A 280 -21.12 -12.58 10.40
CA PRO A 280 -21.36 -13.25 11.67
C PRO A 280 -20.28 -14.26 12.07
N ASN A 281 -19.52 -14.81 11.11
CA ASN A 281 -18.45 -15.76 11.40
C ASN A 281 -17.18 -15.09 11.96
N PHE A 282 -17.00 -13.79 11.71
CA PHE A 282 -15.75 -13.07 12.01
C PHE A 282 -15.92 -11.83 12.88
N SER A 283 -17.15 -11.31 13.02
CA SER A 283 -17.46 -10.09 13.76
C SER A 283 -16.91 -10.05 15.20
N ARG A 284 -16.82 -11.22 15.86
CA ARG A 284 -16.22 -11.35 17.20
C ARG A 284 -14.80 -10.78 17.28
N HIS A 285 -14.00 -10.89 16.22
CA HIS A 285 -12.63 -10.38 16.20
C HIS A 285 -12.57 -8.85 16.22
N CYS A 286 -13.59 -8.18 15.68
CA CYS A 286 -13.73 -6.73 15.76
C CYS A 286 -14.20 -6.29 17.15
N VAL A 287 -15.18 -6.99 17.73
CA VAL A 287 -15.69 -6.71 19.09
C VAL A 287 -14.59 -6.89 20.14
N ASP A 288 -13.75 -7.92 19.98
CA ASP A 288 -12.64 -8.23 20.89
C ASP A 288 -11.42 -7.32 20.69
N GLY A 289 -11.49 -6.30 19.82
CA GLY A 289 -10.41 -5.35 19.60
C GLY A 289 -9.18 -5.91 18.85
N ARG A 290 -9.34 -7.03 18.13
CA ARG A 290 -8.27 -7.62 17.31
C ARG A 290 -8.07 -6.91 15.97
N ILE A 291 -9.06 -6.14 15.54
CA ILE A 291 -8.99 -5.30 14.34
C ILE A 291 -8.84 -3.84 14.75
N ARG A 292 -7.74 -3.21 14.33
CA ARG A 292 -7.39 -1.81 14.59
C ARG A 292 -7.31 -1.08 13.27
N VAL A 293 -8.01 0.04 13.13
CA VAL A 293 -8.19 0.67 11.82
C VAL A 293 -7.95 2.16 11.89
N LEU A 294 -7.22 2.66 10.90
CA LEU A 294 -7.11 4.08 10.60
C LEU A 294 -7.69 4.33 9.21
N TYR A 295 -8.76 5.12 9.15
CA TYR A 295 -9.38 5.52 7.89
C TYR A 295 -8.73 6.79 7.37
N VAL A 296 -8.37 6.78 6.09
CA VAL A 296 -7.70 7.88 5.39
C VAL A 296 -8.45 8.17 4.10
N ASN A 297 -8.70 9.43 3.77
CA ASN A 297 -9.28 9.71 2.47
C ASN A 297 -8.28 9.40 1.35
N GLU A 298 -8.69 8.84 0.22
CA GLU A 298 -7.75 8.52 -0.86
C GLU A 298 -6.95 9.75 -1.32
N THR A 299 -7.55 10.94 -1.21
CA THR A 299 -6.95 12.22 -1.56
C THR A 299 -5.78 12.61 -0.64
N GLU A 300 -5.73 12.04 0.56
CA GLU A 300 -4.72 12.23 1.60
C GLU A 300 -3.66 11.11 1.57
N SER A 301 -3.78 10.11 0.69
CA SER A 301 -2.81 9.02 0.56
C SER A 301 -1.46 9.51 0.03
N ASN A 302 -0.41 9.44 0.86
CA ASN A 302 0.97 9.76 0.49
C ASN A 302 1.82 8.51 0.24
N GLY A 303 1.24 7.44 -0.31
CA GLY A 303 1.99 6.26 -0.75
C GLY A 303 2.20 5.18 0.32
N PRO A 304 2.80 4.03 -0.07
CA PRO A 304 2.88 2.85 0.78
C PRO A 304 3.79 3.03 1.99
N THR A 305 4.89 3.77 1.88
CA THR A 305 5.80 4.05 3.01
C THR A 305 5.09 4.76 4.16
N THR A 306 4.30 5.80 3.84
CA THR A 306 3.46 6.51 4.81
C THR A 306 2.40 5.59 5.41
N ALA A 307 1.71 4.80 4.57
CA ALA A 307 0.70 3.86 5.05
C ALA A 307 1.30 2.78 5.97
N ARG A 308 2.50 2.28 5.67
CA ARG A 308 3.21 1.32 6.52
C ARG A 308 3.68 1.93 7.83
N TYR A 309 4.16 3.18 7.81
CA TYR A 309 4.43 3.93 9.04
C TYR A 309 3.18 3.98 9.93
N LEU A 310 2.06 4.49 9.41
CA LEU A 310 0.81 4.61 10.16
C LEU A 310 0.29 3.25 10.65
N ALA A 311 0.32 2.22 9.80
CA ALA A 311 -0.12 0.87 10.16
C ALA A 311 0.76 0.24 11.25
N SER A 312 2.08 0.46 11.20
CA SER A 312 3.00 -0.05 12.22
C SER A 312 2.75 0.53 13.61
N ARG A 313 2.19 1.75 13.70
CA ARG A 313 1.85 2.40 14.98
C ARG A 313 0.59 1.84 15.62
N LEU A 314 -0.18 1.01 14.91
CA LEU A 314 -1.31 0.28 15.50
C LEU A 314 -0.86 -0.99 16.24
N TRP A 315 0.45 -1.29 16.29
CA TRP A 315 1.01 -2.39 17.06
C TRP A 315 0.81 -2.19 18.56
N GLY A 316 0.32 -3.24 19.24
CA GLY A 316 -0.15 -3.24 20.62
C GLY A 316 0.71 -4.10 21.54
N GLY A 317 1.93 -4.43 21.13
CA GLY A 317 2.84 -5.30 21.89
C GLY A 317 2.88 -6.75 21.40
N GLU A 318 2.19 -7.12 20.31
CA GLU A 318 2.18 -8.51 19.81
C GLU A 318 3.59 -9.06 19.53
N THR A 319 3.76 -10.38 19.73
CA THR A 319 5.08 -11.05 19.74
C THR A 319 5.78 -10.97 18.37
N HIS A 320 5.02 -11.18 17.29
CA HIS A 320 5.48 -11.17 15.91
C HIS A 320 4.85 -10.02 15.14
N TYR A 321 5.61 -9.46 14.20
CA TYR A 321 5.15 -8.44 13.27
C TYR A 321 5.17 -9.00 11.85
N MET A 322 4.05 -8.87 11.15
CA MET A 322 3.92 -9.21 9.74
C MET A 322 3.58 -7.94 8.96
N GLN A 323 4.48 -7.50 8.10
CA GLN A 323 4.12 -6.54 7.05
C GLN A 323 3.59 -7.30 5.85
N SER A 324 2.46 -6.88 5.30
CA SER A 324 2.06 -7.37 3.99
C SER A 324 1.23 -6.38 3.17
N ASP A 325 1.06 -6.68 1.89
CA ASP A 325 0.00 -6.10 1.06
C ASP A 325 -1.38 -6.64 1.51
N SER A 326 -2.46 -5.97 1.07
CA SER A 326 -3.84 -6.19 1.54
C SER A 326 -4.72 -7.05 0.62
N HIS A 327 -4.11 -7.76 -0.33
CA HIS A 327 -4.79 -8.58 -1.34
C HIS A 327 -4.12 -9.96 -1.45
N LEU A 328 -4.36 -10.77 -0.42
CA LEU A 328 -3.70 -12.05 -0.19
C LEU A 328 -4.70 -13.20 -0.13
N ARG A 329 -4.17 -14.41 -0.29
CA ARG A 329 -4.80 -15.67 0.11
C ARG A 329 -3.90 -16.39 1.09
N PHE A 330 -4.48 -17.10 2.04
CA PHE A 330 -3.74 -17.76 3.12
C PHE A 330 -3.91 -19.27 3.02
N ALA A 331 -2.82 -20.01 3.21
CA ALA A 331 -2.88 -21.46 3.38
C ALA A 331 -3.44 -21.82 4.77
N PRO A 332 -4.01 -23.02 4.97
CA PRO A 332 -4.34 -23.52 6.31
C PRO A 332 -3.12 -23.50 7.24
N ASP A 333 -3.29 -23.13 8.51
CA ASP A 333 -2.25 -22.97 9.53
C ASP A 333 -1.08 -22.04 9.14
N TRP A 334 -1.31 -21.03 8.30
CA TRP A 334 -0.24 -20.16 7.78
C TRP A 334 0.57 -19.47 8.89
N ASP A 335 -0.11 -19.08 9.97
CA ASP A 335 0.41 -18.39 11.15
C ASP A 335 1.39 -19.28 11.92
N ARG A 336 0.97 -20.50 12.27
CA ARG A 336 1.84 -21.49 12.91
C ARG A 336 3.05 -21.79 12.03
N LYS A 337 2.84 -21.97 10.72
CA LYS A 337 3.90 -22.30 9.77
C LYS A 337 4.94 -21.20 9.63
N TYR A 338 4.56 -19.92 9.53
CA TYR A 338 5.55 -18.84 9.50
C TYR A 338 6.27 -18.64 10.83
N LYS A 339 5.60 -18.86 11.97
CA LYS A 339 6.26 -18.86 13.29
C LYS A 339 7.29 -19.98 13.41
N GLU A 340 6.98 -21.17 12.92
CA GLU A 340 7.91 -22.31 12.86
C GLU A 340 9.08 -22.03 11.91
N GLU A 341 8.82 -21.53 10.69
CA GLU A 341 9.88 -21.12 9.75
C GLU A 341 10.80 -20.09 10.40
N LEU A 342 10.26 -19.06 11.07
CA LEU A 342 11.08 -17.99 11.63
C LEU A 342 12.03 -18.51 12.71
N ARG A 343 11.58 -19.43 13.55
CA ARG A 343 12.39 -20.05 14.61
C ARG A 343 13.51 -20.95 14.07
N LEU A 344 13.38 -21.46 12.85
CA LEU A 344 14.41 -22.26 12.19
C LEU A 344 15.50 -21.41 11.52
N ALA A 345 15.27 -20.11 11.33
CA ALA A 345 16.26 -19.22 10.75
C ALA A 345 17.49 -19.10 11.68
N LYS A 346 18.68 -19.17 11.10
CA LYS A 346 19.95 -19.23 11.84
C LYS A 346 20.17 -18.06 12.81
N SER A 347 19.71 -16.85 12.47
CA SER A 347 19.88 -15.64 13.29
C SER A 347 18.71 -15.35 14.23
N TYR A 348 17.73 -16.28 14.38
CA TYR A 348 16.61 -16.08 15.30
C TYR A 348 17.09 -15.70 16.71
N PRO A 349 16.53 -14.65 17.35
CA PRO A 349 15.34 -13.89 16.98
C PRO A 349 15.55 -12.73 15.98
N LYS A 350 16.79 -12.37 15.64
CA LYS A 350 17.11 -11.30 14.66
C LYS A 350 17.10 -11.81 13.21
N ALA A 351 16.01 -12.48 12.84
CA ALA A 351 15.76 -13.00 11.51
C ALA A 351 14.54 -12.31 10.89
N VAL A 352 14.60 -12.09 9.57
CA VAL A 352 13.49 -11.59 8.75
C VAL A 352 13.15 -12.66 7.73
N LEU A 353 11.96 -13.24 7.80
CA LEU A 353 11.43 -14.02 6.69
C LEU A 353 10.86 -13.06 5.66
N SER A 354 11.31 -13.13 4.41
CA SER A 354 10.77 -12.30 3.33
C SER A 354 10.87 -13.00 1.99
N THR A 355 9.93 -12.68 1.10
CA THR A 355 9.87 -13.18 -0.28
C THR A 355 8.87 -12.34 -1.07
N TYR A 356 8.86 -12.47 -2.39
CA TYR A 356 7.71 -12.09 -3.20
C TYR A 356 6.76 -13.30 -3.24
N PRO A 357 5.63 -13.28 -2.51
CA PRO A 357 4.77 -14.46 -2.44
C PRO A 357 4.28 -14.90 -3.82
N THR A 358 4.01 -16.19 -3.98
CA THR A 358 3.45 -16.73 -5.22
C THR A 358 2.20 -15.97 -5.68
N GLY A 359 2.07 -15.78 -7.00
CA GLY A 359 0.93 -15.08 -7.57
C GLY A 359 -0.33 -15.93 -7.66
N PHE A 360 -1.50 -15.32 -7.49
CA PHE A 360 -2.80 -15.92 -7.85
C PHE A 360 -3.62 -15.00 -8.78
N LYS A 361 -4.62 -15.59 -9.43
CA LYS A 361 -5.61 -14.91 -10.28
C LYS A 361 -7.04 -15.28 -9.86
N ASP A 362 -7.99 -14.50 -10.36
CA ASP A 362 -9.41 -14.79 -10.17
C ASP A 362 -9.76 -16.14 -10.82
N GLY A 363 -10.52 -16.97 -10.11
CA GLY A 363 -10.87 -18.33 -10.52
C GLY A 363 -9.85 -19.41 -10.14
N ASP A 364 -8.64 -19.06 -9.66
CA ASP A 364 -7.72 -20.06 -9.09
C ASP A 364 -8.36 -20.74 -7.86
N PRO A 365 -8.08 -22.03 -7.62
CA PRO A 365 -8.60 -22.74 -6.44
C PRO A 365 -8.12 -22.10 -5.12
N PRO A 366 -8.73 -22.48 -3.97
CA PRO A 366 -8.22 -22.09 -2.66
C PRO A 366 -6.73 -22.38 -2.53
N TYR A 367 -5.99 -21.42 -1.98
CA TYR A 367 -4.55 -21.56 -1.86
C TYR A 367 -4.20 -22.52 -0.71
N MET A 368 -3.52 -23.61 -1.02
CA MET A 368 -3.17 -24.65 -0.03
C MET A 368 -1.74 -24.52 0.52
N GLY A 369 -0.96 -23.54 0.04
CA GLY A 369 0.44 -23.38 0.41
C GLY A 369 1.38 -24.35 -0.29
N GLY A 370 2.67 -24.30 0.08
CA GLY A 370 3.66 -25.29 -0.36
C GLY A 370 4.37 -24.97 -1.68
N THR A 371 4.12 -23.78 -2.26
CA THR A 371 4.95 -23.26 -3.34
C THR A 371 6.34 -22.93 -2.79
N MET A 372 7.40 -23.27 -3.51
CA MET A 372 8.74 -22.85 -3.12
C MET A 372 8.85 -21.32 -3.20
N SER A 373 9.32 -20.70 -2.13
CA SER A 373 9.40 -19.24 -2.04
C SER A 373 10.44 -18.67 -3.00
N PRO A 374 10.09 -17.66 -3.81
CA PRO A 374 11.07 -16.94 -4.61
C PRO A 374 12.17 -16.30 -3.75
N ARG A 375 13.42 -16.43 -4.18
CA ARG A 375 14.58 -15.87 -3.46
C ARG A 375 14.91 -14.47 -3.96
N LEU A 376 15.09 -13.50 -3.06
CA LEU A 376 15.46 -12.14 -3.43
C LEU A 376 16.99 -12.01 -3.43
N CYS A 377 17.62 -12.44 -4.52
CA CYS A 377 19.08 -12.60 -4.65
C CYS A 377 19.69 -11.83 -5.82
N THR A 378 18.90 -11.04 -6.53
CA THR A 378 19.38 -10.24 -7.66
C THR A 378 18.83 -8.83 -7.57
N CYS A 379 19.51 -7.90 -8.23
CA CYS A 379 19.00 -6.55 -8.42
C CYS A 379 19.41 -6.01 -9.78
N GLU A 380 18.80 -4.91 -10.18
CA GLU A 380 19.21 -4.11 -11.32
C GLU A 380 18.90 -2.64 -11.03
N PHE A 381 19.57 -1.71 -11.71
CA PHE A 381 19.16 -0.32 -11.68
C PHE A 381 18.17 -0.07 -12.81
N SER A 382 17.06 0.61 -12.51
CA SER A 382 16.03 0.90 -13.49
C SER A 382 16.58 1.64 -14.71
N GLU A 383 16.09 1.30 -15.90
CA GLU A 383 16.35 2.10 -17.11
C GLU A 383 15.64 3.45 -16.99
N GLY A 384 16.43 4.53 -17.00
CA GLY A 384 15.95 5.91 -16.85
C GLY A 384 17.15 6.86 -16.71
N GLY A 385 17.08 8.01 -17.37
CA GLY A 385 18.11 9.04 -17.27
C GLY A 385 17.93 9.90 -16.01
N GLY A 386 19.04 10.32 -15.40
CA GLY A 386 19.06 11.32 -14.32
C GLY A 386 18.55 10.80 -12.97
N ARG A 387 17.95 11.69 -12.18
CA ARG A 387 17.63 11.47 -10.76
C ARG A 387 16.46 10.49 -10.48
N HIS A 388 15.90 9.81 -11.47
CA HIS A 388 14.82 8.82 -11.25
C HIS A 388 15.34 7.38 -11.23
N LYS A 389 16.63 7.18 -11.49
CA LYS A 389 17.25 5.86 -11.50
C LYS A 389 17.30 5.30 -10.08
N MET A 390 16.62 4.17 -9.87
CA MET A 390 16.53 3.48 -8.59
C MET A 390 16.89 2.01 -8.75
N LEU A 391 17.50 1.44 -7.71
CA LEU A 391 17.76 0.01 -7.62
C LEU A 391 16.43 -0.74 -7.44
N ARG A 392 16.27 -1.80 -8.21
CA ARG A 392 15.13 -2.72 -8.18
C ARG A 392 15.62 -4.08 -7.74
N ILE A 393 14.92 -4.64 -6.76
CA ILE A 393 15.15 -6.00 -6.30
C ILE A 393 14.43 -6.96 -7.24
N ASN A 394 15.05 -8.09 -7.51
CA ASN A 394 14.53 -9.12 -8.39
C ASN A 394 14.71 -10.51 -7.75
N THR A 395 13.97 -11.47 -8.29
CA THR A 395 14.13 -12.88 -7.90
C THR A 395 15.43 -13.44 -8.47
N GLY A 396 16.14 -14.24 -7.68
CA GLY A 396 17.30 -15.00 -8.10
C GLY A 396 16.95 -16.41 -8.58
N HIS A 397 17.96 -17.27 -8.55
CA HIS A 397 17.79 -18.68 -8.87
C HIS A 397 17.20 -19.47 -7.71
N ASP A 398 16.50 -20.55 -8.04
CA ASP A 398 15.98 -21.50 -7.06
C ASP A 398 17.10 -22.37 -6.49
N CYS A 399 16.98 -22.74 -5.21
CA CYS A 399 17.87 -23.74 -4.61
C CYS A 399 17.70 -25.10 -5.27
N LYS A 400 18.77 -25.91 -5.25
CA LYS A 400 18.68 -27.31 -5.70
C LYS A 400 17.96 -28.15 -4.64
N GLY A 401 16.70 -28.48 -4.89
CA GLY A 401 15.89 -29.31 -4.01
C GLY A 401 15.30 -28.56 -2.82
N GLU A 402 14.54 -29.28 -2.00
CA GLU A 402 13.99 -28.72 -0.77
C GLU A 402 15.10 -28.40 0.24
N GLN A 403 14.93 -27.29 0.96
CA GLN A 403 15.88 -26.85 1.97
C GLN A 403 15.40 -27.31 3.35
N ASP A 404 16.33 -27.69 4.23
CA ASP A 404 16.01 -28.14 5.59
C ASP A 404 15.59 -26.99 6.51
N VAL A 405 16.13 -25.79 6.27
CA VAL A 405 15.84 -24.56 7.02
C VAL A 405 15.57 -23.39 6.05
N PRO A 406 14.92 -22.30 6.49
CA PRO A 406 14.93 -21.04 5.73
C PRO A 406 16.37 -20.68 5.40
N THR A 407 16.60 -20.15 4.20
CA THR A 407 17.95 -19.92 3.67
C THR A 407 18.16 -18.45 3.42
N GLN A 408 19.33 -17.94 3.77
CA GLN A 408 19.62 -16.51 3.75
C GLN A 408 19.44 -15.90 2.35
N ILE A 409 18.79 -14.74 2.28
CA ILE A 409 18.63 -13.91 1.07
C ILE A 409 19.14 -12.49 1.29
N ALA A 410 19.30 -11.72 0.22
CA ALA A 410 19.94 -10.40 0.28
C ALA A 410 18.97 -9.27 0.65
N TYR A 411 17.69 -9.40 0.31
CA TYR A 411 16.76 -8.28 0.32
C TYR A 411 15.42 -8.63 0.98
N ILE A 412 14.79 -7.60 1.56
CA ILE A 412 13.44 -7.62 2.10
C ILE A 412 12.48 -7.11 1.02
N ALA A 413 11.45 -7.89 0.71
CA ALA A 413 10.29 -7.42 -0.01
C ALA A 413 9.33 -6.72 0.96
N ALA A 414 8.93 -5.49 0.65
CA ALA A 414 8.06 -4.75 1.57
C ALA A 414 6.57 -5.13 1.43
N GLY A 415 6.23 -5.90 0.39
CA GLY A 415 4.90 -6.51 0.23
C GLY A 415 4.69 -7.76 1.09
N PHE A 416 5.76 -8.34 1.66
CA PHE A 416 5.69 -9.38 2.67
C PHE A 416 7.01 -9.55 3.44
N PHE A 417 6.95 -9.36 4.76
CA PHE A 417 7.95 -9.91 5.67
C PHE A 417 7.36 -10.27 7.04
N PHE A 418 7.95 -11.26 7.70
CA PHE A 418 7.55 -11.77 9.00
C PHE A 418 8.76 -11.80 9.95
N VAL A 419 8.63 -11.16 11.12
CA VAL A 419 9.73 -10.90 12.07
C VAL A 419 9.26 -11.00 13.52
N ARG A 420 10.22 -11.07 14.44
CA ARG A 420 10.00 -10.70 15.83
C ARG A 420 9.78 -9.18 15.94
N SER A 421 8.82 -8.75 16.76
CA SER A 421 8.40 -7.35 16.84
C SER A 421 9.47 -6.38 17.36
N GLU A 422 10.58 -6.89 17.93
CA GLU A 422 11.83 -6.13 18.16
C GLU A 422 12.24 -5.29 16.94
N PHE A 423 11.95 -5.79 15.73
CA PHE A 423 12.25 -5.14 14.47
C PHE A 423 11.70 -3.71 14.41
N LEU A 424 10.52 -3.44 14.99
CA LEU A 424 9.91 -2.11 14.96
C LEU A 424 10.69 -1.05 15.75
N VAL A 425 11.46 -1.47 16.76
CA VAL A 425 12.33 -0.58 17.54
C VAL A 425 13.68 -0.41 16.87
N ASP A 426 14.25 -1.52 16.37
CA ASP A 426 15.55 -1.51 15.70
C ASP A 426 15.50 -0.82 14.33
N VAL A 427 14.40 -0.99 13.59
CA VAL A 427 14.23 -0.54 12.20
C VAL A 427 12.85 0.11 12.02
N PRO A 428 12.56 1.23 12.72
CA PRO A 428 11.25 1.87 12.65
C PRO A 428 10.94 2.35 11.23
N PHE A 429 9.67 2.32 10.81
CA PHE A 429 9.29 2.93 9.54
C PHE A 429 9.54 4.44 9.58
N ASP A 430 10.06 4.99 8.49
CA ASP A 430 10.48 6.39 8.39
C ASP A 430 9.29 7.28 8.00
N PRO A 431 8.81 8.18 8.89
CA PRO A 431 7.71 9.09 8.55
C PRO A 431 8.10 10.14 7.51
N TYR A 432 9.39 10.33 7.23
CA TYR A 432 9.93 11.32 6.28
C TYR A 432 10.13 10.75 4.85
N LEU A 433 9.44 9.66 4.49
CA LEU A 433 9.44 9.09 3.14
C LEU A 433 8.09 9.22 2.41
N PRO A 434 7.44 10.40 2.33
CA PRO A 434 6.15 10.51 1.68
C PRO A 434 6.24 10.35 0.15
N TRP A 435 5.17 9.82 -0.44
CA TRP A 435 5.01 9.52 -1.87
C TRP A 435 6.06 8.55 -2.47
N VAL A 436 6.81 7.84 -1.63
CA VAL A 436 7.81 6.87 -2.09
C VAL A 436 7.17 5.51 -2.35
N PHE A 437 7.31 5.00 -3.58
CA PHE A 437 7.01 3.62 -3.94
C PHE A 437 8.28 2.82 -4.31
N MET A 438 9.17 3.42 -5.10
CA MET A 438 10.40 2.74 -5.56
C MET A 438 11.58 3.07 -4.64
N GLY A 439 12.41 2.07 -4.37
CA GLY A 439 13.63 2.20 -3.57
C GLY A 439 13.47 1.96 -2.07
N GLU A 440 12.24 1.93 -1.57
CA GLU A 440 11.98 1.67 -0.14
C GLU A 440 12.42 0.26 0.29
N GLU A 441 12.32 -0.73 -0.59
CA GLU A 441 12.76 -2.10 -0.30
C GLU A 441 14.29 -2.21 -0.09
N ILE A 442 15.10 -1.50 -0.89
CA ILE A 442 16.56 -1.47 -0.71
C ILE A 442 16.94 -0.67 0.54
N ALA A 443 16.22 0.43 0.82
CA ALA A 443 16.41 1.19 2.05
C ALA A 443 16.12 0.31 3.28
N LEU A 444 15.00 -0.41 3.29
CA LEU A 444 14.62 -1.30 4.37
C LEU A 444 15.61 -2.45 4.55
N SER A 445 16.06 -3.06 3.45
CA SER A 445 17.07 -4.14 3.47
C SER A 445 18.40 -3.67 4.08
N LEU A 446 18.89 -2.51 3.63
CA LEU A 446 20.13 -1.91 4.12
C LEU A 446 19.99 -1.54 5.62
N ARG A 447 18.86 -0.96 6.01
CA ARG A 447 18.61 -0.61 7.41
C ARG A 447 18.54 -1.85 8.30
N ALA A 448 17.81 -2.89 7.90
CA ALA A 448 17.78 -4.16 8.62
C ALA A 448 19.19 -4.75 8.80
N TRP A 449 19.97 -4.82 7.71
CA TRP A 449 21.34 -5.29 7.75
C TRP A 449 22.19 -4.49 8.74
N THR A 450 22.19 -3.17 8.63
CA THR A 450 23.02 -2.28 9.47
C THR A 450 22.60 -2.26 10.94
N HIS A 451 21.41 -2.76 11.28
CA HIS A 451 20.92 -3.02 12.65
C HIS A 451 21.10 -4.48 13.12
N GLY A 452 21.77 -5.31 12.33
CA GLY A 452 22.11 -6.69 12.71
C GLY A 452 21.05 -7.74 12.41
N TRP A 453 20.07 -7.43 11.55
CA TRP A 453 19.06 -8.38 11.09
C TRP A 453 19.50 -9.09 9.81
N ASP A 454 19.35 -10.41 9.77
CA ASP A 454 19.57 -11.22 8.57
C ASP A 454 18.24 -11.60 7.93
N VAL A 455 18.22 -11.66 6.59
CA VAL A 455 17.00 -11.92 5.82
C VAL A 455 17.05 -13.34 5.26
N TYR A 456 15.93 -14.04 5.29
CA TYR A 456 15.79 -15.43 4.86
C TYR A 456 14.56 -15.58 3.98
N ALA A 457 14.67 -16.39 2.93
CA ALA A 457 13.48 -16.88 2.25
C ALA A 457 12.89 -18.01 3.11
N PRO A 458 11.57 -17.98 3.42
CA PRO A 458 10.92 -19.16 3.97
C PRO A 458 11.08 -20.33 3.00
N ARG A 459 11.05 -21.57 3.50
CA ARG A 459 11.19 -22.74 2.62
C ARG A 459 10.04 -22.86 1.64
N LYS A 460 8.84 -22.43 2.07
CA LYS A 460 7.59 -22.48 1.33
C LYS A 460 6.78 -21.20 1.57
N ASP A 461 6.02 -20.82 0.56
CA ASP A 461 4.99 -19.80 0.68
C ASP A 461 3.75 -20.39 1.36
N TRP A 462 3.29 -19.69 2.38
CA TRP A 462 2.03 -19.96 3.09
C TRP A 462 1.00 -18.86 2.85
N ILE A 463 1.36 -17.85 2.07
CA ILE A 463 0.44 -16.88 1.48
C ILE A 463 0.66 -16.76 -0.03
N ALA A 464 -0.39 -16.37 -0.74
CA ALA A 464 -0.34 -16.00 -2.15
C ALA A 464 -0.80 -14.55 -2.32
N HIS A 465 -0.28 -13.87 -3.33
CA HIS A 465 -0.48 -12.45 -3.57
C HIS A 465 -1.14 -12.18 -4.93
N GLN A 466 -2.13 -11.28 -4.98
CA GLN A 466 -2.72 -10.87 -6.27
C GLN A 466 -1.83 -9.82 -6.92
N TYR A 467 -0.96 -10.21 -7.86
CA TYR A 467 -0.22 -9.21 -8.63
C TYR A 467 -1.18 -8.45 -9.55
N ARG A 468 -1.23 -7.13 -9.38
CA ARG A 468 -2.19 -6.24 -10.08
C ARG A 468 -1.55 -5.53 -11.28
N PRO A 469 -1.56 -6.11 -12.50
CA PRO A 469 -1.09 -5.42 -13.70
C PRO A 469 -2.03 -4.27 -14.07
N GLY A 470 -1.50 -3.25 -14.77
CA GLY A 470 -2.25 -2.01 -15.06
C GLY A 470 -3.55 -2.24 -15.83
N LYS A 471 -3.61 -3.29 -16.65
CA LYS A 471 -4.81 -3.72 -17.38
C LYS A 471 -6.03 -4.05 -16.49
N LEU A 472 -5.85 -4.28 -15.19
CA LEU A 472 -6.97 -4.48 -14.26
C LEU A 472 -7.72 -3.18 -13.94
N GLY A 473 -7.20 -2.01 -14.32
CA GLY A 473 -7.87 -0.72 -14.10
C GLY A 473 -8.05 -0.34 -12.62
N LEU A 474 -7.34 -1.03 -11.72
CA LEU A 474 -7.41 -0.79 -10.29
C LEU A 474 -6.67 0.51 -9.93
N PRO A 475 -7.28 1.39 -9.12
CA PRO A 475 -6.70 2.68 -8.76
C PRO A 475 -5.37 2.51 -8.04
N LYS A 476 -4.45 3.45 -8.30
CA LYS A 476 -3.13 3.55 -7.69
C LYS A 476 -2.95 4.92 -7.06
N PHE A 477 -2.24 4.97 -5.94
CA PHE A 477 -2.08 6.23 -5.21
C PHE A 477 -1.42 7.34 -6.03
N TRP A 478 -0.47 6.99 -6.92
CA TRP A 478 0.20 7.98 -7.76
C TRP A 478 -0.74 8.63 -8.79
N GLU A 479 -1.80 7.94 -9.20
CA GLU A 479 -2.86 8.55 -10.02
C GLU A 479 -3.60 9.60 -9.21
N ASN A 480 -3.84 9.36 -7.92
CA ASN A 480 -4.40 10.37 -7.01
C ASN A 480 -3.42 11.53 -6.78
N THR A 481 -2.13 11.27 -6.58
CA THR A 481 -1.11 12.33 -6.45
C THR A 481 -1.16 13.28 -7.65
N ALA A 482 -1.21 12.74 -8.87
CA ALA A 482 -1.33 13.54 -10.09
C ALA A 482 -2.66 14.30 -10.19
N ARG A 483 -3.75 13.78 -9.60
CA ARG A 483 -5.04 14.52 -9.51
C ARG A 483 -4.97 15.68 -8.53
N VAL A 484 -4.24 15.55 -7.42
CA VAL A 484 -4.12 16.57 -6.38
C VAL A 484 -3.19 17.70 -6.81
N PHE A 485 -1.99 17.37 -7.32
CA PHE A 485 -0.92 18.33 -7.63
C PHE A 485 -0.76 18.63 -9.13
N GLY A 486 -1.55 18.00 -9.99
CA GLY A 486 -1.35 18.03 -11.43
C GLY A 486 -0.20 17.12 -11.90
N GLY A 487 -0.07 16.96 -13.22
CA GLY A 487 0.98 16.14 -13.84
C GLY A 487 0.48 14.83 -14.45
N ARG A 488 1.41 13.96 -14.84
CA ARG A 488 1.10 12.64 -15.42
C ARG A 488 0.82 11.64 -14.30
N GLY A 489 -0.23 10.84 -14.42
CA GLY A 489 -0.62 9.80 -13.44
C GLY A 489 0.29 8.57 -13.43
N GLY A 490 1.60 8.76 -13.52
CA GLY A 490 2.61 7.71 -13.51
C GLY A 490 3.18 7.46 -12.11
N PHE A 491 3.83 6.31 -11.93
CA PHE A 491 4.57 6.01 -10.70
C PHE A 491 5.73 6.98 -10.46
N ASP A 492 6.24 7.61 -11.52
CA ASP A 492 7.31 8.59 -11.49
C ASP A 492 6.71 10.01 -11.45
N ASN A 493 6.64 10.60 -10.26
CA ASN A 493 6.05 11.91 -10.04
C ASN A 493 7.06 12.86 -9.36
N GLU A 494 6.86 14.17 -9.53
CA GLU A 494 7.80 15.21 -9.07
C GLU A 494 7.99 15.24 -7.54
N LEU A 495 6.99 14.84 -6.75
CA LEU A 495 7.13 14.74 -5.29
C LEU A 495 8.04 13.56 -4.93
N GLN A 496 7.84 12.41 -5.57
CA GLN A 496 8.71 11.26 -5.39
C GLN A 496 10.15 11.59 -5.80
N ARG A 497 10.36 12.34 -6.88
CA ARG A 497 11.70 12.79 -7.33
C ARG A 497 12.50 13.49 -6.23
N VAL A 498 11.83 14.26 -5.37
CA VAL A 498 12.47 14.92 -4.23
C VAL A 498 12.65 13.94 -3.08
N ALA A 499 11.58 13.23 -2.67
CA ALA A 499 11.61 12.35 -1.50
C ALA A 499 12.61 11.18 -1.61
N ILE A 500 12.83 10.64 -2.83
CA ILE A 500 13.78 9.53 -3.04
C ILE A 500 15.24 9.93 -2.82
N GLU A 501 15.59 11.22 -2.84
CA GLU A 501 16.97 11.65 -2.56
C GLU A 501 17.39 11.30 -1.11
N ARG A 502 16.43 11.20 -0.18
CA ARG A 502 16.67 10.67 1.16
C ARG A 502 17.12 9.21 1.13
N ILE A 503 16.49 8.36 0.31
CA ILE A 503 16.89 6.96 0.13
C ILE A 503 18.24 6.86 -0.57
N LYS A 504 18.43 7.67 -1.61
CA LYS A 504 19.69 7.68 -2.35
C LYS A 504 20.88 8.07 -1.49
N HIS A 505 20.70 9.03 -0.60
CA HIS A 505 21.69 9.37 0.42
C HIS A 505 22.00 8.16 1.31
N MET A 506 20.98 7.49 1.85
CA MET A 506 21.16 6.29 2.69
C MET A 506 21.93 5.16 2.00
N VAL A 507 21.65 4.93 0.71
CA VAL A 507 22.24 3.84 -0.08
C VAL A 507 23.63 4.23 -0.63
N GLY A 508 23.91 5.53 -0.77
CA GLY A 508 25.19 6.04 -1.26
C GLY A 508 25.24 6.22 -2.78
N TYR A 509 24.17 6.73 -3.40
CA TYR A 509 24.20 7.14 -4.80
C TYR A 509 25.11 8.36 -5.02
N GLU A 510 25.76 8.42 -6.17
CA GLU A 510 26.57 9.57 -6.56
C GLU A 510 25.69 10.82 -6.72
N GLY A 511 26.14 11.95 -6.15
CA GLY A 511 25.41 13.22 -6.17
C GLY A 511 24.27 13.33 -5.16
N SER A 512 24.16 12.39 -4.21
CA SER A 512 23.20 12.44 -3.10
C SER A 512 23.90 12.53 -1.73
N ASP A 513 25.18 12.88 -1.68
CA ASP A 513 25.91 13.23 -0.45
C ASP A 513 25.43 14.57 0.16
N MET A 514 25.85 14.87 1.40
CA MET A 514 25.48 16.10 2.11
C MET A 514 25.72 17.36 1.27
N ASP A 515 26.95 17.54 0.78
CA ASP A 515 27.36 18.74 0.04
C ASP A 515 26.52 18.90 -1.25
N SER A 516 26.23 17.78 -1.92
CA SER A 516 25.38 17.77 -3.10
C SER A 516 23.94 18.16 -2.78
N LEU A 517 23.37 17.68 -1.67
CA LEU A 517 22.02 18.03 -1.24
C LEU A 517 21.90 19.47 -0.74
N GLU A 518 22.91 19.99 -0.04
CA GLU A 518 22.99 21.41 0.35
C GLU A 518 23.00 22.33 -0.87
N LYS A 519 23.79 22.01 -1.90
CA LYS A 519 23.79 22.76 -3.18
C LYS A 519 22.43 22.77 -3.87
N LEU A 520 21.62 21.74 -3.64
CA LEU A 520 20.26 21.62 -4.17
C LEU A 520 19.19 22.21 -3.23
N GLY A 521 19.55 22.74 -2.06
CA GLY A 521 18.61 23.20 -1.03
C GLY A 521 17.72 22.07 -0.47
N CYS A 522 18.22 20.83 -0.54
CA CYS A 522 17.52 19.59 -0.21
C CYS A 522 18.10 18.88 1.03
N ASP A 523 18.99 19.54 1.77
CA ASP A 523 19.59 19.05 3.02
C ASP A 523 18.55 18.72 4.09
N PHE A 524 17.41 19.42 4.10
CA PHE A 524 16.27 19.13 4.98
C PHE A 524 15.74 17.69 4.86
N LEU A 525 15.99 17.02 3.73
CA LEU A 525 15.63 15.62 3.50
C LEU A 525 16.38 14.66 4.43
N LEU A 526 17.42 15.10 5.13
CA LEU A 526 18.25 14.29 6.02
C LEU A 526 17.87 14.45 7.49
N LYS A 527 16.72 15.09 7.76
CA LYS A 527 16.15 15.24 9.10
C LYS A 527 15.99 13.89 9.81
N ASP A 528 16.41 13.85 11.07
CA ASP A 528 16.37 12.68 11.96
C ASP A 528 16.95 11.39 11.34
N LEU A 529 17.85 11.50 10.36
CA LEU A 529 18.39 10.35 9.64
C LEU A 529 19.27 9.46 10.54
N GLU A 530 19.82 10.01 11.63
CA GLU A 530 20.50 9.23 12.66
C GLU A 530 19.61 8.18 13.32
N HIS A 531 18.28 8.35 13.25
CA HIS A 531 17.31 7.41 13.79
C HIS A 531 16.64 6.54 12.71
N TYR A 532 16.29 7.15 11.57
CA TYR A 532 15.59 6.46 10.49
C TYR A 532 16.51 5.95 9.37
N GLY A 533 17.81 6.19 9.47
CA GLY A 533 18.81 5.79 8.49
C GLY A 533 19.53 4.49 8.85
N PRO A 534 20.77 4.30 8.35
CA PRO A 534 21.58 3.12 8.60
C PRO A 534 21.98 2.97 10.08
N GLY A 535 21.99 1.73 10.56
CA GLY A 535 22.44 1.37 11.90
C GLY A 535 23.96 1.28 12.04
N LYS A 536 24.41 0.92 13.24
CA LYS A 536 25.85 0.90 13.61
C LYS A 536 26.43 -0.51 13.79
N VAL A 537 25.62 -1.57 13.68
CA VAL A 537 26.06 -2.96 13.91
C VAL A 537 26.91 -3.46 12.74
N ARG A 538 26.49 -3.15 11.52
CA ARG A 538 27.22 -3.43 10.28
C ARG A 538 27.23 -2.18 9.41
N THR A 539 28.24 -2.01 8.57
CA THR A 539 28.37 -0.80 7.75
C THR A 539 27.59 -0.91 6.45
N VAL A 540 27.18 0.23 5.88
CA VAL A 540 26.59 0.32 4.53
C VAL A 540 27.54 -0.24 3.48
N ARG A 541 28.84 0.08 3.58
CA ARG A 541 29.86 -0.47 2.68
C ARG A 541 29.89 -2.00 2.71
N ALA A 542 29.83 -2.61 3.90
CA ALA A 542 29.77 -4.06 4.02
C ALA A 542 28.49 -4.64 3.41
N PHE A 543 27.35 -3.94 3.51
CA PHE A 543 26.12 -4.35 2.83
C PHE A 543 26.28 -4.37 1.30
N LEU A 544 26.80 -3.28 0.72
CA LEU A 544 27.02 -3.17 -0.73
C LEU A 544 28.02 -4.22 -1.23
N GLU A 545 29.10 -4.48 -0.50
CA GLU A 545 30.08 -5.54 -0.81
C GLU A 545 29.48 -6.94 -0.69
N HIS A 546 28.63 -7.18 0.32
CA HIS A 546 27.95 -8.45 0.58
C HIS A 546 26.90 -8.78 -0.49
N THR A 547 26.23 -7.76 -1.00
CA THR A 547 25.19 -7.85 -2.05
C THR A 547 25.69 -7.55 -3.46
N LYS A 548 27.00 -7.31 -3.61
CA LYS A 548 27.67 -7.05 -4.90
C LYS A 548 27.08 -5.85 -5.65
N ILE A 549 26.66 -4.81 -4.93
CA ILE A 549 26.16 -3.57 -5.53
C ILE A 549 27.32 -2.59 -5.68
N ASP A 550 27.58 -2.15 -6.90
CA ASP A 550 28.50 -1.06 -7.19
C ASP A 550 27.70 0.21 -7.49
N MET A 551 27.71 1.14 -6.53
CA MET A 551 27.01 2.42 -6.63
C MET A 551 27.66 3.39 -7.62
N LYS A 552 28.96 3.24 -7.92
CA LYS A 552 29.68 4.11 -8.86
C LYS A 552 29.38 3.73 -10.30
N THR A 553 29.33 2.42 -10.59
CA THR A 553 28.96 1.95 -11.94
C THR A 553 27.47 1.69 -12.09
N GLU A 554 26.71 1.79 -11.00
CA GLU A 554 25.28 1.48 -10.89
C GLU A 554 24.97 0.09 -11.47
N LYS A 555 25.75 -0.91 -11.02
CA LYS A 555 25.66 -2.31 -11.44
C LYS A 555 25.45 -3.23 -10.25
N CYS A 556 24.62 -4.24 -10.47
CA CYS A 556 24.44 -5.35 -9.56
C CYS A 556 25.24 -6.56 -10.05
N GLY A 557 26.12 -7.07 -9.20
CA GLY A 557 26.86 -8.30 -9.42
C GLY A 557 26.06 -9.54 -9.04
N TRP A 558 26.65 -10.71 -9.31
CA TRP A 558 26.08 -11.99 -8.93
C TRP A 558 26.39 -12.31 -7.47
N ILE A 559 25.36 -12.59 -6.67
CA ILE A 559 25.49 -12.90 -5.24
C ILE A 559 25.59 -14.43 -5.08
N ASP A 560 26.81 -14.98 -5.09
CA ASP A 560 27.05 -16.43 -5.09
C ASP A 560 26.31 -17.13 -3.95
N TRP A 561 26.50 -16.65 -2.71
CA TRP A 561 25.94 -17.30 -1.52
C TRP A 561 24.40 -17.35 -1.51
N CYS A 562 23.76 -16.36 -2.11
CA CYS A 562 22.31 -16.22 -2.14
C CYS A 562 21.70 -17.06 -3.28
N ASN A 563 22.28 -16.95 -4.48
CA ASN A 563 21.79 -17.63 -5.67
C ASN A 563 22.11 -19.14 -5.68
N ASP A 564 23.18 -19.55 -5.00
CA ASP A 564 23.55 -20.96 -4.86
C ASP A 564 23.09 -21.58 -3.53
N CYS A 565 22.38 -20.81 -2.70
CA CYS A 565 21.83 -21.24 -1.40
C CYS A 565 22.86 -21.86 -0.45
N THR A 566 24.04 -21.26 -0.37
CA THR A 566 25.15 -21.83 0.43
C THR A 566 25.13 -21.39 1.90
N LEU A 567 24.29 -20.40 2.23
CA LEU A 567 24.10 -19.94 3.60
C LEU A 567 22.71 -20.37 4.12
N PRO A 568 22.67 -21.16 5.20
CA PRO A 568 21.43 -21.42 5.93
C PRO A 568 20.99 -20.15 6.65
#